data_AF-A0A958H722-F1
#
_entry.id   AF-A0A958H722-F1
#
_cell.length_a   1.000
_cell.length_b   1.000
_cell.length_c   1.000
_cell.angle_alpha   90.00
_cell.angle_beta   90.00
_cell.angle_gamma   90.00
#
_symmetry.space_group_name_H-M   'P 1'
#
loop_
_entity.id
_entity.type
_entity.pdbx_description
1 polymer ?
#
loop_
_entity_poly.entity_id
_entity_poly.type
_entity_poly.pdbx_seq_one_letter_code
_entity_poly.pdbx_strand_id
1 'polypeptide(L)' 'MLISPWRECSIKLTATDEYPNPYTNVDVWAEFRHETGLTIRRPAFWDGGREWRVRFASPLAEG' A
#
# COMPACT_ATOMS: atom_id res chain seq x y z
N MET A 1 -7.50 -13.80 -2.28
CA MET A 1 -6.57 -13.93 -1.13
C MET A 1 -7.36 -13.53 0.11
N LEU A 2 -7.79 -14.49 0.94
CA LEU A 2 -8.53 -14.19 2.17
C LEU A 2 -7.53 -13.73 3.23
N ILE A 3 -7.58 -12.45 3.58
CA ILE A 3 -6.66 -11.85 4.56
C ILE A 3 -7.40 -11.81 5.88
N SER A 4 -6.93 -12.56 6.87
CA SER A 4 -7.50 -12.54 8.21
C SER A 4 -7.39 -11.14 8.82
N PRO A 5 -8.35 -10.72 9.67
CA PRO A 5 -8.24 -9.43 10.33
C PRO A 5 -6.92 -9.36 11.11
N TRP A 6 -6.30 -8.18 11.10
CA TRP A 6 -5.00 -7.89 11.71
C TRP A 6 -3.80 -8.65 11.11
N ARG A 7 -4.00 -9.42 10.04
CA ARG A 7 -2.90 -10.01 9.29
C ARG A 7 -2.31 -8.97 8.35
N GLU A 8 -0.99 -8.77 8.46
CA GLU A 8 -0.26 -7.95 7.51
C GLU A 8 -0.31 -8.57 6.12
N CYS A 9 -0.59 -7.72 5.13
CA CYS A 9 -0.36 -7.98 3.73
C CYS A 9 0.55 -6.90 3.15
N SER A 10 1.42 -7.33 2.23
CA SER A 10 2.33 -6.46 1.50
C SER A 10 1.94 -6.42 0.04
N ILE A 11 1.66 -5.23 -0.46
CA ILE A 11 1.37 -4.99 -1.88
C ILE A 11 2.60 -4.34 -2.49
N LYS A 12 3.11 -4.94 -3.57
CA LYS A 12 4.25 -4.41 -4.33
C LYS A 12 3.76 -3.62 -5.53
N LEU A 13 4.30 -2.43 -5.70
CA LEU A 13 4.06 -1.53 -6.82
C LEU A 13 5.38 -1.33 -7.56
N THR A 14 5.36 -1.37 -8.88
CA THR A 14 6.55 -1.11 -9.71
C THR A 14 6.30 0.13 -10.56
N ALA A 15 7.20 1.10 -10.45
CA ALA A 15 7.24 2.29 -11.28
C ALA A 15 7.48 1.92 -12.74
N THR A 16 6.79 2.58 -13.66
CA THR A 16 7.17 2.53 -15.08
C THR A 16 8.49 3.25 -15.30
N ASP A 17 8.65 4.42 -14.69
CA ASP A 17 9.79 5.32 -14.84
C ASP A 17 10.77 5.28 -13.66
N GLU A 18 11.99 5.72 -13.90
CA GLU A 18 12.99 5.94 -12.85
C GLU A 18 12.96 7.38 -12.36
N TYR A 19 13.01 7.56 -11.04
CA TYR A 19 13.04 8.87 -10.41
C TYR A 19 14.41 9.10 -9.78
N PRO A 20 15.04 10.29 -9.93
CA PRO A 20 16.38 10.54 -9.41
C PRO A 20 16.50 10.42 -7.88
N ASN A 21 15.47 10.85 -7.15
CA ASN A 21 15.40 10.74 -5.69
C ASN A 21 14.02 10.20 -5.28
N PRO A 22 13.76 8.89 -5.48
CA PRO A 22 12.43 8.30 -5.35
C PRO A 22 11.90 8.34 -3.91
N TYR A 23 12.79 8.34 -2.92
CA TYR A 23 12.43 8.40 -1.50
C TYR A 23 11.92 9.79 -1.07
N THR A 24 12.43 10.88 -1.65
CA THR A 24 12.08 12.25 -1.24
C THR A 24 11.15 12.97 -2.20
N ASN A 25 11.17 12.61 -3.49
CA ASN A 25 10.49 13.37 -4.53
C ASN A 25 9.14 12.76 -4.94
N VAL A 26 8.86 11.52 -4.51
CA VAL A 26 7.66 10.81 -4.89
C VAL A 26 6.92 10.38 -3.64
N ASP A 27 5.68 10.83 -3.51
CA ASP A 27 4.77 10.37 -2.49
C ASP A 27 3.74 9.43 -3.13
N VAL A 28 3.60 8.23 -2.55
CA VAL A 28 2.70 7.19 -3.03
C VAL A 28 1.75 6.82 -1.90
N TRP A 29 0.46 6.87 -2.18
CA TRP A 29 -0.59 6.48 -1.23
C TRP A 29 -1.48 5.40 -1.82
N ALA A 30 -1.95 4.49 -0.96
CA ALA A 30 -3.02 3.57 -1.28
C ALA A 30 -4.25 3.86 -0.40
N GLU A 31 -5.42 3.86 -1.01
CA GLU A 31 -6.71 3.94 -0.32
C GLU A 31 -7.40 2.58 -0.36
N PHE A 32 -7.66 2.01 0.81
CA PHE A 32 -8.44 0.79 0.98
C PHE A 32 -9.86 1.18 1.34
N ARG A 33 -10.83 0.79 0.52
CA ARG A 33 -12.25 1.06 0.74
C ARG A 33 -12.96 -0.24 1.04
N HIS A 34 -13.69 -0.26 2.14
CA HIS A 34 -14.53 -1.36 2.55
C HIS A 34 -15.99 -1.08 2.18
N GLU A 35 -16.78 -2.12 1.93
CA GLU A 35 -18.20 -2.01 1.55
C GLU A 35 -19.09 -1.28 2.58
N THR A 36 -18.70 -1.28 3.86
CA THR A 36 -19.36 -0.48 4.92
C THR A 36 -19.13 1.02 4.81
N GLY A 37 -18.29 1.47 3.87
CA GLY A 37 -17.88 2.87 3.71
C GLY A 37 -16.62 3.26 4.48
N LEU A 38 -16.02 2.36 5.27
CA LEU A 38 -14.74 2.61 5.91
C LEU A 38 -13.64 2.78 4.85
N THR A 39 -12.92 3.90 4.91
CA THR A 39 -11.76 4.17 4.05
C THR A 39 -10.51 4.31 4.90
N ILE A 40 -9.48 3.54 4.57
CA ILE A 40 -8.18 3.58 5.23
C ILE A 40 -7.13 3.98 4.20
N ARG A 41 -6.41 5.08 4.45
CA ARG A 41 -5.31 5.54 3.59
C ARG A 41 -3.96 5.18 4.22
N ARG A 42 -3.06 4.58 3.43
CA ARG A 42 -1.71 4.19 3.87
C ARG A 42 -0.65 4.73 2.91
N PRO A 43 0.46 5.28 3.42
CA PRO A 43 1.60 5.62 2.57
C PRO A 43 2.30 4.33 2.13
N ALA A 44 2.73 4.30 0.87
CA ALA A 44 3.74 3.36 0.43
C ALA A 44 5.12 3.89 0.82
N PHE A 45 6.07 2.98 0.97
CA PHE A 45 7.47 3.34 1.13
C PHE A 45 8.27 2.81 -0.06
N TRP A 46 9.33 3.53 -0.42
CA TRP A 46 10.27 3.08 -1.43
C TRP A 46 11.05 1.87 -0.91
N ASP A 47 11.07 0.79 -1.70
CA ASP A 47 11.67 -0.51 -1.35
C ASP A 47 12.93 -0.79 -2.18
N GLY A 48 13.44 0.20 -2.93
CA GLY A 48 14.62 0.10 -3.78
C GLY A 48 14.31 0.17 -5.28
N GLY A 49 15.25 0.70 -6.07
CA GLY A 49 15.09 0.83 -7.53
C GLY A 49 13.78 1.51 -7.92
N ARG A 50 12.94 0.78 -8.66
CA ARG A 50 11.59 1.21 -9.10
C ARG A 50 10.46 0.62 -8.26
N GLU A 51 10.75 0.09 -7.07
CA GLU A 51 9.76 -0.63 -6.28
C GLU A 51 9.27 0.22 -5.09
N TRP A 52 7.96 0.22 -4.90
CA TRP A 52 7.32 0.69 -3.67
C TRP A 52 6.52 -0.43 -3.05
N ARG A 53 6.37 -0.39 -1.73
CA ARG A 53 5.57 -1.35 -0.98
C ARG A 53 4.58 -0.64 -0.07
N VAL A 54 3.36 -1.13 -0.06
CA VAL A 54 2.33 -0.75 0.92
C VAL A 54 2.11 -1.91 1.87
N ARG A 55 2.16 -1.64 3.17
CA ARG A 55 1.77 -2.58 4.22
C ARG A 55 0.41 -2.20 4.78
N PHE A 56 -0.49 -3.15 4.78
CA PHE A 56 -1.86 -3.00 5.26
C PHE A 56 -2.26 -4.22 6.07
N ALA A 57 -3.08 -4.01 7.09
CA ALA A 57 -3.75 -5.08 7.81
C ALA A 57 -5.20 -4.63 7.97
N SER A 58 -6.14 -5.38 7.42
CA SER A 58 -7.56 -5.02 7.56
C SER A 58 -7.97 -5.19 9.02
N PRO A 59 -8.61 -4.20 9.65
CA PRO A 59 -9.21 -4.39 10.97
C PRO A 59 -10.53 -5.17 10.89
N LEU A 60 -11.08 -5.35 9.68
CA LEU A 60 -12.35 -6.04 9.41
C LEU A 60 -12.07 -7.43 8.85
N ALA A 61 -12.93 -8.39 9.22
CA ALA A 61 -12.73 -9.80 8.89
C ALA A 61 -13.03 -10.14 7.44
N GLU A 62 -13.89 -9.36 6.80
CA GLU A 62 -14.46 -9.59 5.46
C GLU A 62 -14.64 -8.23 4.77
N GLY A 63 -15.00 -8.24 3.47
CA GLY A 63 -15.29 -7.07 2.64
C GLY A 63 -14.21 -6.63 1.66
#